data_AF-A0AAV6KXC7-F1
#
_entry.id   AF-A0AAV6KXC7-F1
#
_cell.length_a   1.000
_cell.length_b   1.000
_cell.length_c   1.000
_cell.angle_alpha   90.00
_cell.angle_beta   90.00
_cell.angle_gamma   90.00
#
_symmetry.space_group_name_H-M   'P 1'
#
loop_
_entity.id
_entity.type
_entity.pdbx_description
1 polymer ?
#
loop_
_entity_poly.entity_id
_entity_poly.type
_entity_poly.pdbx_seq_one_letter_code
_entity_poly.pdbx_strand_id
1 'polypeptide(L)'
;MGVKGKKAMVKRLKKGSSQLSAEKSGKNESADFLLSLDSLAQSRGLELQGIRRLGWITIIMLLIFCFVRTGKSKHFGFMEFESPEVVAKIVAECMHNYLMFEHMLQVHLIPPERVHPKLWKVANRRYEPLDWVQMERKRHNKERTLEEHKKLVEGILKRDKRRRKKIEAAGIDYECPEIVGGNQPAAKKIRFEEE
;
A
#
# COMPACT_ATOMS: atom_id res chain seq x y z
N MET A 1 9.87 16.30 46.59
CA MET A 1 8.83 15.25 46.45
C MET A 1 9.37 14.08 45.64
N GLY A 2 9.50 12.90 46.26
CA GLY A 2 10.15 11.74 45.65
C GLY A 2 9.41 11.12 44.47
N VAL A 3 10.13 10.40 43.62
CA VAL A 3 9.67 9.74 42.37
C VAL A 3 8.40 8.88 42.58
N LYS A 4 8.21 8.32 43.79
CA LYS A 4 7.00 7.57 44.17
C LYS A 4 5.72 8.42 44.21
N GLY A 5 5.80 9.70 44.61
CA GLY A 5 4.65 10.60 44.66
C GLY A 5 4.14 11.02 43.28
N LYS A 6 5.05 11.19 42.31
CA LYS A 6 4.71 11.56 40.93
C LYS A 6 3.95 10.43 40.21
N LYS A 7 4.31 9.15 40.44
CA LYS A 7 3.58 8.00 39.88
C LYS A 7 2.15 7.87 40.43
N ALA A 8 1.94 8.15 41.70
CA ALA A 8 0.60 8.10 42.32
C ALA A 8 -0.33 9.21 41.78
N MET A 9 0.20 10.41 41.55
CA MET A 9 -0.54 11.55 41.00
C MET A 9 -0.94 11.32 39.53
N VAL A 10 -0.05 10.78 38.69
CA VAL A 10 -0.35 10.41 37.29
C VAL A 10 -1.41 9.30 37.22
N LYS A 11 -1.40 8.35 38.17
CA LYS A 11 -2.39 7.28 38.23
C LYS A 11 -3.78 7.78 38.68
N ARG A 12 -3.83 8.82 39.52
CA ARG A 12 -5.09 9.50 39.92
C ARG A 12 -5.66 10.38 38.80
N LEU A 13 -4.82 11.11 38.07
CA LEU A 13 -5.24 11.89 36.89
C LEU A 13 -5.79 10.99 35.76
N LYS A 14 -5.26 9.78 35.61
CA LYS A 14 -5.74 8.81 34.61
C LYS A 14 -7.03 8.08 35.00
N LYS A 15 -7.40 8.09 36.29
CA LYS A 15 -8.65 7.48 36.82
C LYS A 15 -9.80 8.48 36.90
N GLY A 16 -9.51 9.79 36.88
CA GLY A 16 -10.52 10.86 36.86
C GLY A 16 -10.96 11.31 35.47
N SER A 17 -10.36 10.82 34.38
CA SER A 17 -10.75 11.20 33.01
C SER A 17 -11.79 10.26 32.37
N SER A 18 -12.32 9.29 33.12
CA SER A 18 -13.32 8.34 32.61
C SER A 18 -14.78 8.75 32.89
N GLN A 19 -15.01 9.94 33.45
CA GLN A 19 -16.36 10.47 33.64
C GLN A 19 -16.32 11.98 33.38
N LEU A 20 -16.52 12.39 32.13
CA LEU A 20 -17.15 13.64 31.71
C LEU A 20 -17.19 13.71 30.17
N SER A 21 -18.39 14.07 29.70
CA SER A 21 -18.83 14.42 28.33
C SER A 21 -18.75 13.36 27.21
N ALA A 22 -19.90 12.82 26.86
CA ALA A 22 -20.70 13.41 25.77
C ALA A 22 -22.04 12.68 25.69
N GLU A 23 -23.14 13.40 25.92
CA GLU A 23 -24.42 13.05 25.32
C GLU A 23 -24.17 12.86 23.82
N LYS A 24 -24.29 11.61 23.33
CA LYS A 24 -24.23 11.33 21.90
C LYS A 24 -25.56 11.76 21.29
N SER A 25 -25.63 13.04 20.99
CA SER A 25 -26.51 13.60 19.98
C SER A 25 -26.33 12.85 18.65
N GLY A 26 -27.44 12.55 18.00
CA GLY A 26 -27.50 12.17 16.59
C GLY A 26 -26.85 10.84 16.23
N LYS A 27 -27.65 9.78 16.20
CA LYS A 27 -27.38 8.60 15.39
C LYS A 27 -27.18 9.05 13.93
N ASN A 28 -25.95 9.15 13.47
CA ASN A 28 -25.66 9.10 12.04
C ASN A 28 -25.47 7.63 11.69
N GLU A 29 -26.58 6.93 11.47
CA GLU A 29 -26.60 5.58 10.88
C GLU A 29 -26.31 5.72 9.37
N SER A 30 -25.12 6.20 9.01
CA SER A 30 -24.69 6.19 7.61
C SER A 30 -24.30 4.76 7.25
N ALA A 31 -25.10 4.14 6.40
CA ALA A 31 -24.77 2.84 5.84
C ALA A 31 -23.80 3.05 4.68
N ASP A 32 -22.54 2.64 4.89
CA ASP A 32 -21.47 2.77 3.90
C ASP A 32 -21.48 1.54 2.99
N PHE A 33 -21.27 1.72 1.69
CA PHE A 33 -21.25 0.60 0.74
C PHE A 33 -19.84 0.07 0.54
N LEU A 34 -19.71 -1.25 0.62
CA LEU A 34 -18.60 -1.96 0.01
C LEU A 34 -18.95 -2.31 -1.41
N LEU A 35 -18.13 -1.82 -2.34
CA LEU A 35 -17.97 -2.43 -3.64
C LEU A 35 -16.73 -3.32 -3.58
N SER A 36 -16.89 -4.64 -3.52
CA SER A 36 -15.84 -5.53 -4.04
C SER A 36 -15.97 -5.51 -5.56
N LEU A 37 -15.29 -4.53 -6.14
CA LEU A 37 -15.10 -4.39 -7.58
C LEU A 37 -14.06 -5.42 -8.03
N ASP A 38 -14.31 -6.72 -7.84
CA ASP A 38 -13.32 -7.79 -8.01
C ASP A 38 -12.67 -7.86 -9.39
N SER A 39 -13.13 -7.03 -10.32
CA SER A 39 -12.31 -6.53 -11.41
C SER A 39 -12.93 -5.28 -12.02
N LEU A 40 -12.66 -4.12 -11.41
CA LEU A 40 -12.55 -2.94 -12.25
C LEU A 40 -11.31 -3.18 -13.12
N ALA A 41 -11.52 -3.53 -14.39
CA ALA A 41 -10.47 -3.81 -15.35
C ALA A 41 -9.31 -2.83 -15.16
N GLN A 42 -8.09 -3.37 -15.17
CA GLN A 42 -6.83 -2.64 -14.93
C GLN A 42 -6.65 -1.44 -15.89
N SER A 43 -7.50 -1.35 -16.92
CA SER A 43 -7.64 -0.27 -17.87
C SER A 43 -8.51 0.89 -17.33
N ARG A 44 -7.82 2.00 -17.02
CA ARG A 44 -8.34 3.38 -16.98
C ARG A 44 -9.30 3.70 -15.83
N GLY A 45 -8.73 4.17 -14.71
CA GLY A 45 -9.43 4.81 -13.58
C GLY A 45 -10.18 6.11 -13.89
N LEU A 46 -10.58 6.33 -15.15
CA LEU A 46 -11.35 7.48 -15.61
C LEU A 46 -12.85 7.18 -15.75
N GLU A 47 -13.28 5.91 -15.87
CA GLU A 47 -14.69 5.59 -16.14
C GLU A 47 -15.59 5.60 -14.90
N LEU A 48 -15.04 5.46 -13.69
CA LEU A 48 -15.83 5.64 -12.47
C LEU A 48 -16.25 7.10 -12.24
N GLN A 49 -15.60 8.07 -12.92
CA GLN A 49 -16.14 9.43 -12.99
C GLN A 49 -17.41 9.51 -13.83
N GLY A 50 -17.63 8.57 -14.75
CA GLY A 50 -18.88 8.40 -15.50
C GLY A 50 -20.07 8.07 -14.60
N ILE A 51 -19.85 7.32 -13.51
CA ILE A 51 -20.91 7.03 -12.52
C ILE A 51 -21.37 8.31 -11.81
N ARG A 52 -20.46 9.25 -11.54
CA ARG A 52 -20.80 10.57 -10.98
C ARG A 52 -21.59 11.45 -11.97
N ARG A 53 -21.59 11.09 -13.27
CA ARG A 53 -22.25 11.81 -14.37
C ARG A 53 -23.66 11.27 -14.68
N LEU A 54 -24.06 10.13 -14.09
CA LEU A 54 -25.44 9.66 -14.10
C LEU A 54 -26.23 10.55 -13.13
N GLY A 55 -26.83 11.62 -13.67
CA GLY A 55 -27.31 12.81 -12.94
C GLY A 55 -28.40 12.62 -11.88
N TRP A 56 -28.64 11.39 -11.40
CA TRP A 56 -29.64 11.06 -10.39
C TRP A 56 -29.03 10.59 -9.05
N ILE A 57 -27.73 10.28 -9.00
CA ILE A 57 -27.05 9.77 -7.79
C ILE A 57 -25.93 10.73 -7.37
N THR A 58 -26.09 11.40 -6.22
CA THR A 58 -25.04 12.25 -5.64
C THR A 58 -24.09 11.42 -4.77
N ILE A 59 -22.91 11.14 -5.32
CA ILE A 59 -21.81 10.49 -4.60
C ILE A 59 -20.94 11.57 -3.95
N ILE A 60 -20.79 11.53 -2.61
CA ILE A 60 -19.95 12.46 -1.86
C ILE A 60 -18.49 12.02 -1.94
N MET A 61 -18.21 10.77 -1.58
CA MET A 61 -16.85 10.22 -1.55
C MET A 61 -16.78 8.85 -2.22
N LEU A 62 -15.70 8.64 -2.97
CA LEU A 62 -15.35 7.37 -3.56
C LEU A 62 -13.89 7.07 -3.21
N LEU A 63 -13.65 5.95 -2.55
CA LEU A 63 -12.31 5.50 -2.17
C LEU A 63 -12.03 4.14 -2.84
N ILE A 64 -11.04 4.10 -3.72
CA ILE A 64 -10.53 2.85 -4.28
C ILE A 64 -9.25 2.48 -3.55
N PHE A 65 -9.16 1.22 -3.12
CA PHE A 65 -7.92 0.73 -2.53
C PHE A 65 -6.91 0.36 -3.59
N CYS A 66 -5.66 0.77 -3.40
CA CYS A 66 -4.54 0.40 -4.25
C CYS A 66 -3.46 -0.34 -3.46
N PHE A 67 -2.65 -1.15 -4.15
CA PHE A 67 -1.46 -1.76 -3.59
C PHE A 67 -0.41 -0.69 -3.31
N VAL A 68 0.07 -0.61 -2.07
CA VAL A 68 1.08 0.39 -1.62
C VAL A 68 2.39 0.30 -2.41
N ARG A 69 2.73 -0.89 -2.94
CA ARG A 69 3.98 -1.11 -3.67
C ARG A 69 3.88 -0.76 -5.16
N THR A 70 2.76 -1.09 -5.79
CA THR A 70 2.62 -1.04 -7.27
C THR A 70 1.67 0.08 -7.72
N GLY A 71 0.84 0.61 -6.83
CA GLY A 71 -0.18 1.61 -7.14
C GLY A 71 -1.39 1.11 -7.92
N LYS A 72 -1.38 -0.15 -8.36
CA LYS A 72 -2.53 -0.81 -9.00
C LYS A 72 -3.70 -0.91 -8.02
N SER A 73 -4.91 -0.80 -8.53
CA SER A 73 -6.14 -1.06 -7.77
C SER A 73 -6.13 -2.46 -7.18
N LYS A 74 -6.71 -2.60 -5.99
CA LYS A 74 -7.00 -3.87 -5.32
C LYS A 74 -8.38 -4.42 -5.67
N HIS A 75 -9.08 -3.77 -6.61
CA HIS A 75 -10.37 -4.25 -7.08
C HIS A 75 -11.42 -4.25 -5.94
N PHE A 76 -11.34 -3.27 -5.03
CA PHE A 76 -12.40 -2.97 -4.08
C PHE A 76 -12.34 -1.49 -3.66
N GLY A 77 -13.48 -0.97 -3.24
CA GLY A 77 -13.62 0.41 -2.81
C GLY A 77 -14.86 0.66 -1.96
N PHE A 78 -14.91 1.86 -1.41
CA PHE A 78 -16.01 2.35 -0.57
C PHE A 78 -16.66 3.55 -1.23
N MET A 79 -17.98 3.64 -1.10
CA MET A 79 -18.75 4.78 -1.56
C MET A 79 -19.61 5.33 -0.42
N GLU A 80 -19.60 6.66 -0.30
CA GLU A 80 -20.44 7.41 0.61
C GLU A 80 -21.45 8.22 -0.22
N PHE A 81 -22.73 8.03 0.10
CA PHE A 81 -23.85 8.73 -0.54
C PHE A 81 -24.33 9.88 0.35
N GLU A 82 -24.89 10.90 -0.28
CA GLU A 82 -25.50 12.02 0.44
C GLU A 82 -26.78 11.64 1.19
N SER A 83 -27.55 10.69 0.64
CA SER A 83 -28.76 10.13 1.25
C SER A 83 -28.63 8.60 1.43
N PRO A 84 -28.01 8.14 2.53
CA PRO A 84 -27.60 6.74 2.72
C PRO A 84 -28.73 5.79 3.11
N GLU A 85 -29.97 6.24 3.32
CA GLU A 85 -31.06 5.34 3.71
C GLU A 85 -31.73 4.66 2.51
N VAL A 86 -31.92 5.42 1.42
CA VAL A 86 -32.72 5.01 0.26
C VAL A 86 -31.83 4.67 -0.93
N VAL A 87 -30.95 5.61 -1.33
CA VAL A 87 -30.06 5.45 -2.50
C VAL A 87 -29.16 4.23 -2.33
N ALA A 88 -28.68 4.08 -1.11
CA ALA A 88 -27.99 2.93 -0.61
C ALA A 88 -28.61 1.58 -1.00
N LYS A 89 -29.82 1.30 -0.50
CA LYS A 89 -30.50 0.02 -0.69
C LYS A 89 -30.74 -0.24 -2.17
N ILE A 90 -31.17 0.79 -2.91
CA ILE A 90 -31.40 0.73 -4.35
C ILE A 90 -30.11 0.37 -5.09
N VAL A 91 -28.97 1.00 -4.78
CA VAL A 91 -27.70 0.71 -5.44
C VAL A 91 -27.23 -0.71 -5.14
N ALA A 92 -27.37 -1.19 -3.90
CA ALA A 92 -27.08 -2.59 -3.59
C ALA A 92 -27.97 -3.54 -4.41
N GLU A 93 -29.28 -3.33 -4.44
CA GLU A 93 -30.19 -4.20 -5.18
C GLU A 93 -29.94 -4.16 -6.70
N CYS A 94 -29.64 -2.97 -7.26
CA CYS A 94 -29.43 -2.81 -8.69
C CYS A 94 -28.06 -3.31 -9.18
N MET A 95 -27.01 -3.15 -8.38
CA MET A 95 -25.63 -3.42 -8.81
C MET A 95 -25.06 -4.73 -8.24
N HIS A 96 -25.74 -5.37 -7.29
CA HIS A 96 -25.31 -6.66 -6.75
C HIS A 96 -25.45 -7.77 -7.80
N ASN A 97 -24.35 -8.48 -8.05
CA ASN A 97 -24.18 -9.51 -9.07
C ASN A 97 -24.40 -9.02 -10.50
N TYR A 98 -24.22 -7.73 -10.75
CA TYR A 98 -24.24 -7.21 -12.12
C TYR A 98 -22.96 -7.65 -12.84
N LEU A 99 -23.11 -8.32 -13.99
CA LEU A 99 -21.98 -8.75 -14.81
C LEU A 99 -21.42 -7.54 -15.56
N MET A 100 -20.28 -7.03 -15.09
CA MET A 100 -19.56 -5.92 -15.72
C MET A 100 -18.27 -6.45 -16.31
N PHE A 101 -18.18 -6.35 -17.64
CA PHE A 101 -17.12 -6.99 -18.42
C PHE A 101 -17.10 -8.51 -18.18
N GLU A 102 -16.03 -9.04 -17.58
CA GLU A 102 -15.85 -10.47 -17.29
C GLU A 102 -16.11 -10.83 -15.82
N HIS A 103 -16.49 -9.85 -14.98
CA HIS A 103 -16.54 -10.03 -13.53
C HIS A 103 -17.89 -9.65 -12.94
N MET A 104 -18.34 -10.46 -11.98
CA MET A 104 -19.54 -10.19 -11.22
C MET A 104 -19.25 -9.12 -10.17
N LEU A 105 -19.98 -8.02 -10.24
CA LEU A 105 -19.89 -6.95 -9.26
C LEU A 105 -20.54 -7.38 -7.95
N GLN A 106 -19.78 -7.40 -6.87
CA GLN A 106 -20.31 -7.68 -5.55
C GLN A 106 -20.47 -6.37 -4.77
N VAL A 107 -21.73 -6.00 -4.51
CA VAL A 107 -22.10 -4.82 -3.74
C VAL A 107 -22.74 -5.26 -2.44
N HIS A 108 -22.23 -4.75 -1.32
CA HIS A 108 -22.74 -5.06 0.01
C HIS A 108 -22.92 -3.80 0.85
N LEU A 109 -24.02 -3.76 1.60
CA LEU A 109 -24.26 -2.77 2.64
C LEU A 109 -23.39 -3.09 3.85
N ILE A 110 -22.63 -2.12 4.35
CA ILE A 110 -21.90 -2.24 5.60
C ILE A 110 -22.52 -1.36 6.69
N PRO A 111 -22.75 -1.92 7.90
CA PRO A 111 -23.11 -1.11 9.05
C PRO A 111 -21.91 -0.26 9.49
N PRO A 112 -22.15 0.97 9.99
CA PRO A 112 -21.08 1.90 10.36
C PRO A 112 -20.14 1.35 11.45
N GLU A 113 -20.59 0.41 12.27
CA GLU A 113 -19.79 -0.24 13.31
C GLU A 113 -18.60 -1.04 12.77
N ARG A 114 -18.73 -1.59 11.56
CA ARG A 114 -17.67 -2.38 10.91
C ARG A 114 -16.72 -1.49 10.11
N VAL A 115 -17.03 -0.22 9.94
CA VAL A 115 -16.19 0.74 9.21
C VAL A 115 -15.08 1.22 10.12
N HIS A 116 -13.84 1.12 9.64
CA HIS A 116 -12.70 1.61 10.40
C HIS A 116 -12.70 3.16 10.41
N PRO A 117 -12.58 3.84 11.56
CA PRO A 117 -12.76 5.29 11.68
C PRO A 117 -11.70 6.14 10.92
N LYS A 118 -10.64 5.51 10.39
CA LYS A 118 -9.61 6.18 9.57
C LYS A 118 -9.77 5.96 8.07
N LEU A 119 -10.84 5.28 7.64
CA LEU A 119 -11.06 4.92 6.24
C LEU A 119 -11.05 6.16 5.33
N TRP A 120 -11.82 7.18 5.70
CA TRP A 120 -12.04 8.39 4.91
C TRP A 120 -10.88 9.39 4.93
N LYS A 121 -9.84 9.18 5.76
CA LYS A 121 -8.68 10.09 5.82
C LYS A 121 -7.88 10.15 4.52
N VAL A 122 -8.01 9.13 3.67
CA VAL A 122 -7.24 8.99 2.42
C VAL A 122 -8.12 9.14 1.17
N ALA A 123 -9.43 9.36 1.32
CA ALA A 123 -10.38 9.33 0.22
C ALA A 123 -10.11 10.39 -0.87
N ASN A 124 -9.60 11.57 -0.51
CA ASN A 124 -9.25 12.62 -1.47
C ASN A 124 -7.76 12.64 -1.88
N ARG A 125 -6.96 11.68 -1.42
CA ARG A 125 -5.52 11.66 -1.71
C ARG A 125 -5.25 10.86 -2.98
N ARG A 126 -4.67 11.49 -3.99
CA ARG A 126 -4.11 10.77 -5.14
C ARG A 126 -2.93 9.92 -4.68
N TYR A 127 -2.94 8.63 -5.04
CA TYR A 127 -1.80 7.77 -4.80
C TYR A 127 -0.70 8.09 -5.81
N GLU A 128 0.47 8.48 -5.31
CA GLU A 128 1.68 8.65 -6.12
C GLU A 128 2.54 7.40 -5.99
N PRO A 129 2.77 6.64 -7.08
CA PRO A 129 3.66 5.49 -7.05
C PRO A 129 5.10 5.94 -6.78
N LEU A 130 5.79 5.19 -5.92
CA LEU A 130 7.21 5.38 -5.71
C LEU A 130 7.96 5.04 -7.00
N ASP A 131 8.91 5.89 -7.40
CA ASP A 131 9.79 5.61 -8.53
C ASP A 131 10.86 4.58 -8.13
N TRP A 132 10.52 3.30 -8.30
CA TRP A 132 11.40 2.17 -8.04
C TRP A 132 12.68 2.22 -8.86
N VAL A 133 12.61 2.72 -10.10
CA VAL A 133 13.75 2.81 -11.00
C VAL A 133 14.75 3.80 -10.44
N GLN A 134 14.30 4.97 -9.98
CA GLN A 134 15.18 5.94 -9.33
C GLN A 134 15.76 5.43 -8.02
N MET A 135 14.97 4.78 -7.17
CA MET A 135 15.47 4.22 -5.91
C MET A 135 16.52 3.15 -6.15
N GLU A 136 16.31 2.26 -7.11
CA GLU A 136 17.27 1.18 -7.40
C GLU A 136 18.51 1.71 -8.10
N ARG A 137 18.38 2.73 -8.98
CA ARG A 137 19.53 3.48 -9.52
C ARG A 137 20.38 4.07 -8.40
N LYS A 138 19.75 4.73 -7.41
CA LYS A 138 20.46 5.30 -6.25
C LYS A 138 21.17 4.22 -5.43
N ARG A 139 20.53 3.07 -5.18
CA ARG A 139 21.13 1.93 -4.46
C ARG A 139 22.30 1.32 -5.20
N HIS A 140 22.15 1.10 -6.50
CA HIS A 140 23.19 0.53 -7.34
C HIS A 140 24.39 1.48 -7.47
N ASN A 141 24.13 2.78 -7.66
CA ASN A 141 25.16 3.79 -7.85
C ASN A 141 25.78 4.31 -6.54
N LYS A 142 25.26 3.88 -5.38
CA LYS A 142 25.84 4.19 -4.07
C LYS A 142 27.34 3.83 -4.06
N GLU A 143 28.15 4.75 -3.59
CA GLU A 143 29.58 4.54 -3.32
C GLU A 143 29.70 3.57 -2.13
N ARG A 144 30.54 2.55 -2.29
CA ARG A 144 30.73 1.49 -1.28
C ARG A 144 32.05 1.70 -0.57
N THR A 145 32.07 1.48 0.74
CA THR A 145 33.30 1.43 1.51
C THR A 145 34.05 0.11 1.25
N LEU A 146 35.31 0.04 1.67
CA LEU A 146 36.15 -1.17 1.54
C LEU A 146 35.49 -2.40 2.20
N GLU A 147 34.89 -2.22 3.38
CA GLU A 147 34.23 -3.28 4.12
C GLU A 147 32.96 -3.77 3.42
N GLU A 148 32.13 -2.84 2.94
CA GLU A 148 30.93 -3.17 2.16
C GLU A 148 31.30 -3.90 0.86
N HIS A 149 32.42 -3.52 0.24
CA HIS A 149 32.94 -4.16 -0.97
C HIS A 149 33.46 -5.57 -0.70
N LYS A 150 34.21 -5.80 0.38
CA LYS A 150 34.65 -7.15 0.79
C LYS A 150 33.46 -8.08 1.02
N LYS A 151 32.44 -7.62 1.75
CA LYS A 151 31.18 -8.38 1.98
C LYS A 151 30.46 -8.72 0.67
N LEU A 152 30.48 -7.80 -0.31
CA LEU A 152 29.92 -8.04 -1.64
C LEU A 152 30.68 -9.18 -2.34
N VAL A 153 32.01 -9.12 -2.36
CA VAL A 153 32.88 -10.13 -2.99
C VAL A 153 32.69 -11.50 -2.34
N GLU A 154 32.67 -11.58 -1.01
CA GLU A 154 32.38 -12.82 -0.28
C GLU A 154 31.01 -13.40 -0.66
N GLY A 155 29.99 -12.54 -0.77
CA GLY A 155 28.64 -12.93 -1.20
C GLY A 155 28.59 -13.41 -2.65
N ILE A 156 29.44 -12.88 -3.52
CA ILE A 156 29.61 -13.33 -4.91
C ILE A 156 30.25 -14.73 -4.93
N LEU A 157 31.35 -14.93 -4.22
CA LEU A 157 32.04 -16.22 -4.12
C LEU A 157 31.13 -17.32 -3.55
N LYS A 158 30.32 -17.01 -2.54
CA LYS A 158 29.35 -17.95 -1.97
C LYS A 158 28.26 -18.33 -2.98
N ARG A 159 27.79 -17.39 -3.80
CA ARG A 159 26.82 -17.66 -4.87
C ARG A 159 27.44 -18.48 -5.99
N ASP A 160 28.70 -18.23 -6.33
CA ASP A 160 29.43 -18.98 -7.35
C ASP A 160 29.61 -20.44 -6.94
N LYS A 161 30.06 -20.69 -5.70
CA LYS A 161 30.13 -22.05 -5.12
C LYS A 161 28.79 -22.79 -5.19
N ARG A 162 27.67 -22.10 -4.91
CA ARG A 162 26.33 -22.68 -5.03
C ARG A 162 25.95 -22.97 -6.48
N ARG A 163 26.39 -22.16 -7.43
CA ARG A 163 26.15 -22.38 -8.86
C ARG A 163 26.94 -23.58 -9.36
N ARG A 164 28.23 -23.70 -9.04
CA ARG A 164 29.08 -24.85 -9.40
C ARG A 164 28.49 -26.17 -8.93
N LYS A 165 28.09 -26.26 -7.65
CA LYS A 165 27.40 -27.45 -7.11
C LYS A 165 26.13 -27.84 -7.87
N LYS A 166 25.39 -26.86 -8.40
CA LYS A 166 24.18 -27.13 -9.20
C LYS A 166 24.52 -27.63 -10.61
N ILE A 167 25.60 -27.13 -11.20
CA ILE A 167 26.10 -27.57 -12.51
C ILE A 167 26.63 -29.00 -12.42
N GLU A 168 27.43 -29.30 -11.39
CA GLU A 168 27.91 -30.65 -11.08
C GLU A 168 26.75 -31.62 -10.86
N ALA A 169 25.74 -31.23 -10.07
CA ALA A 169 24.56 -32.05 -9.83
C ALA A 169 23.70 -32.27 -11.09
N ALA A 170 23.78 -31.36 -12.07
CA ALA A 170 23.13 -31.51 -13.38
C ALA A 170 23.93 -32.39 -14.36
N GLY A 171 25.14 -32.84 -13.96
CA GLY A 171 26.02 -33.67 -14.79
C GLY A 171 26.66 -32.91 -15.95
N ILE A 172 26.72 -31.58 -15.88
CA ILE A 172 27.30 -30.74 -16.94
C ILE A 172 28.78 -30.54 -16.62
N ASP A 173 29.66 -30.96 -17.53
CA ASP A 173 31.09 -30.68 -17.44
C ASP A 173 31.38 -29.26 -17.92
N TYR A 174 31.35 -28.31 -16.98
CA TYR A 174 31.61 -26.91 -17.25
C TYR A 174 32.50 -26.29 -16.16
N GLU A 175 33.70 -25.88 -16.57
CA GLU A 175 34.63 -25.16 -15.71
C GLU A 175 34.29 -23.65 -15.72
N CYS A 176 33.71 -23.17 -14.61
CA CYS A 176 33.43 -21.75 -14.45
C CYS A 176 34.74 -20.95 -14.31
N PRO A 177 34.97 -19.91 -15.14
CA PRO A 177 36.15 -19.06 -15.01
C PRO A 177 36.18 -18.35 -13.65
N GLU A 178 37.40 -18.04 -13.18
CA GLU A 178 37.59 -17.41 -11.89
C GLU A 178 37.04 -15.97 -11.87
N ILE A 179 36.43 -15.60 -10.74
CA ILE A 179 35.88 -14.27 -10.57
C ILE A 179 37.03 -13.32 -10.24
N VAL A 180 37.48 -12.58 -11.25
CA VAL A 180 38.49 -11.53 -11.11
C VAL A 180 37.85 -10.28 -10.48
N GLY A 181 37.73 -10.28 -9.16
CA GLY A 181 37.24 -9.14 -8.40
C GLY A 181 38.37 -8.48 -7.61
N GLY A 182 38.73 -7.24 -7.94
CA GLY A 182 39.69 -6.47 -7.14
C GLY A 182 39.18 -6.25 -5.71
N ASN A 183 40.07 -6.35 -4.72
CA ASN A 183 39.77 -6.06 -3.31
C ASN A 183 39.42 -4.59 -3.03
N GLN A 184 39.60 -3.72 -4.03
CA GLN A 184 39.34 -2.29 -3.94
C GLN A 184 38.08 -1.92 -4.75
N PRO A 185 37.18 -1.10 -4.21
CA PRO A 185 36.03 -0.60 -4.95
C PRO A 185 36.49 0.41 -6.00
N ALA A 186 36.20 0.14 -7.27
CA ALA A 186 36.43 1.09 -8.35
C ALA A 186 35.46 2.28 -8.26
N ALA A 187 35.95 3.47 -8.62
CA ALA A 187 35.11 4.66 -8.73
C ALA A 187 34.06 4.46 -9.84
N LYS A 188 32.78 4.67 -9.52
CA LYS A 188 31.68 4.50 -10.49
C LYS A 188 31.40 5.73 -11.34
N LYS A 189 31.89 6.90 -10.92
CA LYS A 189 31.68 8.18 -11.60
C LYS A 189 32.98 8.57 -12.29
N ILE A 190 32.90 8.80 -13.59
CA ILE A 190 33.99 9.39 -14.37
C ILE A 190 34.06 10.87 -13.95
N ARG A 191 35.22 11.30 -13.44
CA ARG A 191 35.51 12.72 -13.23
C ARG A 191 36.22 13.19 -14.50
N PHE A 192 35.63 14.16 -15.19
CA PHE A 192 36.30 14.86 -16.28
C PHE A 192 37.03 16.05 -15.66
N GLU A 193 38.31 16.23 -16.01
CA GLU A 193 39.07 17.41 -15.62
C GLU A 193 38.65 18.56 -16.55
N GLU A 194 38.31 19.72 -15.98
CA GLU A 194 37.98 20.92 -16.74
C GLU A 194 39.30 21.58 -17.16
N GLU A 195 39.64 21.51 -18.46
CA GLU A 195 40.71 22.29 -19.10
C GLU A 195 40.32 23.75 -19.30
#